data_AF-A0A810QKW7-F1
#
_entry.id   AF-A0A810QKW7-F1
#
_cell.length_a   1.000
_cell.length_b   1.000
_cell.length_c   1.000
_cell.angle_alpha   90.00
_cell.angle_beta   90.00
_cell.angle_gamma   90.00
#
_symmetry.space_group_name_H-M   'P 1'
#
loop_
_entity.id
_entity.type
_entity.pdbx_description
1 polymer ?
#
loop_
_entity_poly.entity_id
_entity_poly.type
_entity_poly.pdbx_seq_one_letter_code
_entity_poly.pdbx_strand_id
1 'polypeptide(L)'
;MGCGNCCVFGRYEGLYYIDNDDFHVFRRADAASDDCPEPRLMRDLDYEELTDGTWLYDDLATELEEEDILECFTANFLQMFPSFKRVRPERWISRSQRAILESPLFYICLEDNEWSLAVELIQKEPPWCQSYAGLQSRHYQAYLKGIEKCLLDRLPSIGTYKSAWTSGRLTRAERSA
;
A
#
# COMPACT_ATOMS: atom_id res chain seq x y z
N MET A 1 -3.17 19.93 -3.69
CA MET A 1 -1.96 20.67 -3.23
C MET A 1 -0.95 19.60 -2.82
N GLY A 2 0.28 19.66 -3.33
CA GLY A 2 1.27 18.59 -3.14
C GLY A 2 1.84 18.61 -1.73
N CYS A 3 1.39 17.66 -0.90
CA CYS A 3 2.00 17.26 0.36
C CYS A 3 2.79 15.96 0.15
N GLY A 4 3.82 15.72 0.97
CA GLY A 4 4.96 14.86 0.65
C GLY A 4 4.60 13.42 0.30
N ASN A 5 4.72 13.07 -0.98
CA ASN A 5 4.74 11.67 -1.41
C ASN A 5 5.89 10.95 -0.70
N CYS A 6 5.61 9.81 -0.03
CA CYS A 6 6.67 8.89 0.41
C CYS A 6 7.58 8.60 -0.77
N CYS A 7 8.89 8.60 -0.54
CA CYS A 7 9.84 8.30 -1.59
C CYS A 7 10.98 7.46 -1.05
N VAL A 8 11.53 6.64 -1.94
CA VAL A 8 12.64 5.75 -1.65
C VAL A 8 13.93 6.33 -2.22
N PHE A 9 15.06 6.03 -1.57
CA PHE A 9 16.35 6.67 -1.87
C PHE A 9 17.41 5.67 -2.34
N GLY A 10 17.24 4.40 -1.98
CA GLY A 10 18.14 3.32 -2.35
C GLY A 10 18.06 2.98 -3.84
N ARG A 11 19.18 2.49 -4.37
CA ARG A 11 19.31 2.15 -5.80
C ARG A 11 18.39 1.01 -6.23
N TYR A 12 18.05 0.13 -5.30
CA TYR A 12 17.19 -1.02 -5.52
C TYR A 12 15.94 -0.92 -4.67
N GLU A 13 15.31 0.26 -4.66
CA GLU A 13 14.08 0.52 -3.93
C GLU A 13 12.98 1.02 -4.86
N GLY A 14 11.74 0.80 -4.48
CA GLY A 14 10.58 1.30 -5.21
C GLY A 14 9.34 1.17 -4.37
N LEU A 15 8.26 1.78 -4.82
CA LEU A 15 7.02 1.82 -4.06
C LEU A 15 5.82 1.94 -4.99
N TYR A 16 4.67 1.54 -4.47
CA TYR A 16 3.35 1.81 -5.02
C TYR A 16 2.46 2.39 -3.93
N TYR A 17 1.39 3.08 -4.31
CA TYR A 17 0.43 3.65 -3.37
C TYR A 17 -0.93 2.97 -3.48
N ILE A 18 -1.57 2.73 -2.34
CA ILE A 18 -2.99 2.39 -2.23
C ILE A 18 -3.71 3.68 -1.87
N ASP A 19 -4.59 4.16 -2.74
CA ASP A 19 -5.30 5.42 -2.52
C ASP A 19 -6.27 5.28 -1.35
N ASN A 20 -6.43 6.33 -0.53
CA ASN A 20 -7.44 6.34 0.54
C ASN A 20 -8.85 6.09 -0.02
N ASP A 21 -9.12 6.53 -1.25
CA ASP A 21 -10.34 6.24 -1.99
C ASP A 21 -10.64 4.72 -2.06
N ASP A 22 -9.59 3.90 -2.02
CA ASP A 22 -9.70 2.47 -2.19
C ASP A 22 -9.93 1.68 -0.89
N PHE A 23 -9.78 2.27 0.30
CA PHE A 23 -9.99 1.56 1.57
C PHE A 23 -10.66 2.39 2.69
N HIS A 24 -10.76 3.72 2.57
CA HIS A 24 -11.52 4.53 3.52
C HIS A 24 -13.01 4.24 3.38
N VAL A 25 -13.63 3.87 4.49
CA VAL A 25 -15.04 3.50 4.57
C VAL A 25 -15.83 4.57 5.29
N PHE A 26 -17.01 4.87 4.74
CA PHE A 26 -17.96 5.82 5.28
C PHE A 26 -19.29 5.13 5.53
N ARG A 27 -19.93 5.50 6.64
CA ARG A 27 -21.29 5.08 7.00
C ARG A 27 -22.20 6.28 7.10
N ARG A 28 -23.51 6.10 6.89
CA ARG A 28 -24.43 7.22 7.07
C ARG A 28 -24.60 7.61 8.54
N ALA A 29 -24.80 8.90 8.77
CA ALA A 29 -25.04 9.46 10.10
C ALA A 29 -26.38 9.00 10.71
N ASP A 30 -27.39 8.76 9.88
CA ASP A 30 -28.73 8.30 10.27
C ASP A 30 -28.85 6.76 10.36
N ALA A 31 -27.71 6.06 10.41
CA ALA A 31 -27.62 4.61 10.46
C ALA A 31 -28.06 3.97 11.81
N ALA A 32 -29.12 4.49 12.43
CA ALA A 32 -29.70 3.95 13.67
C ALA A 32 -31.01 3.16 13.43
N SER A 33 -31.37 2.88 12.17
CA SER A 33 -32.61 2.17 11.82
C SER A 33 -32.34 0.81 11.14
N ASP A 34 -33.27 -0.14 11.22
CA ASP A 34 -33.08 -1.48 10.62
C ASP A 34 -32.92 -1.46 9.07
N ASP A 35 -33.16 -0.31 8.42
CA ASP A 35 -32.95 -0.05 6.98
C ASP A 35 -31.65 0.76 6.72
N CYS A 36 -30.60 0.56 7.54
CA CYS A 36 -29.31 1.20 7.30
C CYS A 36 -28.75 0.79 5.93
N PRO A 37 -28.42 1.74 5.04
CA PRO A 37 -27.66 1.41 3.86
C PRO A 37 -26.25 0.96 4.24
N GLU A 38 -25.75 0.00 3.47
CA GLU A 38 -24.42 -0.57 3.63
C GLU A 38 -23.34 0.52 3.59
N PRO A 39 -22.23 0.34 4.34
CA PRO A 39 -21.09 1.23 4.27
C PRO A 39 -20.55 1.33 2.83
N ARG A 40 -20.02 2.50 2.48
CA ARG A 40 -19.47 2.78 1.14
C ARG A 40 -18.01 3.16 1.24
N LEU A 41 -17.25 2.83 0.20
CA LEU A 41 -15.88 3.31 0.05
C LEU A 41 -15.89 4.78 -0.36
N MET A 42 -14.83 5.49 0.01
CA MET A 42 -14.65 6.90 -0.35
C MET A 42 -14.71 7.13 -1.86
N ARG A 43 -14.13 6.23 -2.68
CA ARG A 43 -14.23 6.29 -4.16
C ARG A 43 -15.66 6.33 -4.69
N ASP A 44 -16.61 5.78 -3.94
CA ASP A 44 -17.99 5.67 -4.38
C ASP A 44 -18.77 6.93 -4.05
N LEU A 45 -18.26 7.79 -3.17
CA LEU A 45 -18.89 9.04 -2.75
C LEU A 45 -18.40 10.21 -3.60
N ASP A 46 -19.31 11.10 -3.98
CA ASP A 46 -18.93 12.37 -4.58
C ASP A 46 -18.55 13.42 -3.52
N TYR A 47 -18.04 14.57 -3.99
CA TYR A 47 -17.62 15.65 -3.13
C TYR A 47 -18.77 16.24 -2.29
N GLU A 48 -19.99 16.28 -2.82
CA GLU A 48 -21.15 16.81 -2.09
C GLU A 48 -21.52 15.84 -0.95
N GLU A 49 -21.56 14.53 -1.24
CA GLU A 49 -21.80 13.48 -0.23
C GLU A 49 -20.74 13.46 0.89
N LEU A 50 -19.48 13.77 0.58
CA LEU A 50 -18.40 13.83 1.58
C LEU A 50 -18.43 15.09 2.45
N THR A 51 -19.12 16.16 2.02
CA THR A 51 -19.06 17.47 2.69
C THR A 51 -20.37 17.92 3.31
N ASP A 52 -21.50 17.31 2.95
CA ASP A 52 -22.82 17.64 3.47
C ASP A 52 -23.09 17.13 4.91
N GLY A 53 -22.21 16.27 5.44
CA GLY A 53 -22.30 15.68 6.78
C GLY A 53 -23.21 14.45 6.88
N THR A 54 -23.72 13.94 5.75
CA THR A 54 -24.55 12.74 5.68
C THR A 54 -23.72 11.47 5.91
N TRP A 55 -22.47 11.48 5.43
CA TRP A 55 -21.53 10.36 5.56
C TRP A 55 -20.45 10.66 6.59
N LEU A 56 -20.26 9.73 7.51
CA LEU A 56 -19.26 9.79 8.58
C LEU A 56 -18.19 8.75 8.31
N TYR A 57 -16.94 9.15 8.47
CA TYR A 57 -15.80 8.22 8.42
C TYR A 57 -15.99 7.13 9.48
N ASP A 58 -15.80 5.88 9.07
CA ASP A 58 -15.90 4.71 9.92
C ASP A 58 -14.48 4.14 10.15
N ASP A 59 -13.90 4.49 11.29
CA ASP A 59 -12.53 4.07 11.66
C ASP A 59 -12.41 2.54 11.64
N LEU A 60 -13.38 1.82 12.23
CA LEU A 60 -13.33 0.36 12.36
C LEU A 60 -13.50 -0.32 11.00
N ALA A 61 -14.46 0.13 10.19
CA ALA A 61 -14.65 -0.46 8.86
C ALA A 61 -13.47 -0.18 7.94
N THR A 62 -12.84 0.99 8.07
CA THR A 62 -11.62 1.32 7.32
C THR A 62 -10.44 0.44 7.73
N GLU A 63 -10.22 0.25 9.03
CA GLU A 63 -9.17 -0.66 9.54
C GLU A 63 -9.38 -2.10 9.03
N LEU A 64 -10.63 -2.59 9.01
CA LEU A 64 -10.95 -3.93 8.51
C LEU A 64 -10.72 -4.07 7.00
N GLU A 65 -11.07 -3.05 6.21
CA GLU A 65 -10.83 -3.07 4.76
C GLU A 65 -9.32 -2.99 4.45
N GLU A 66 -8.57 -2.14 5.16
CA GLU A 66 -7.10 -2.10 5.06
C GLU A 66 -6.49 -3.45 5.41
N GLU A 67 -6.90 -4.07 6.52
CA GLU A 67 -6.41 -5.39 6.93
C GLU A 67 -6.70 -6.46 5.88
N ASP A 68 -7.90 -6.52 5.32
CA ASP A 68 -8.25 -7.49 4.27
C ASP A 68 -7.37 -7.33 3.02
N ILE A 69 -7.17 -6.08 2.57
CA ILE A 69 -6.30 -5.76 1.44
C ILE A 69 -4.88 -6.24 1.71
N LEU A 70 -4.33 -5.93 2.90
CA LEU A 70 -2.97 -6.28 3.28
C LEU A 70 -2.77 -7.78 3.49
N GLU A 71 -3.78 -8.50 4.00
CA GLU A 71 -3.75 -9.95 4.15
C GLU A 71 -3.79 -10.64 2.79
N CYS A 72 -4.64 -10.20 1.87
CA CYS A 72 -4.69 -10.68 0.48
C CYS A 72 -3.36 -10.44 -0.24
N PHE A 73 -2.84 -9.21 -0.16
CA PHE A 73 -1.53 -8.84 -0.70
C PHE A 73 -0.44 -9.77 -0.15
N THR A 74 -0.39 -9.92 1.18
CA THR A 74 0.63 -10.71 1.87
C THR A 74 0.57 -12.18 1.47
N ALA A 75 -0.62 -12.78 1.44
CA ALA A 75 -0.80 -14.18 1.05
C ALA A 75 -0.31 -14.44 -0.38
N ASN A 76 -0.76 -13.61 -1.33
CA ASN A 76 -0.39 -13.73 -2.74
C ASN A 76 1.13 -13.49 -2.95
N PHE A 77 1.70 -12.50 -2.28
CA PHE A 77 3.12 -12.18 -2.42
C PHE A 77 4.01 -13.30 -1.87
N LEU A 78 3.68 -13.86 -0.70
CA LEU A 78 4.42 -14.96 -0.10
C LEU A 78 4.32 -16.25 -0.92
N GLN A 79 3.19 -16.48 -1.59
CA GLN A 79 3.06 -17.59 -2.54
C GLN A 79 4.01 -17.42 -3.74
N MET A 80 4.20 -16.20 -4.24
CA MET A 80 5.09 -15.90 -5.35
C MET A 80 6.57 -15.91 -4.95
N PHE A 81 6.90 -15.43 -3.74
CA PHE A 81 8.28 -15.28 -3.26
C PHE A 81 8.48 -15.93 -1.89
N PRO A 82 8.71 -17.26 -1.84
CA PRO A 82 8.94 -17.99 -0.58
C PRO A 82 10.19 -17.55 0.20
N SER A 83 11.05 -16.72 -0.40
CA SER A 83 12.20 -16.11 0.29
C SER A 83 11.81 -15.01 1.26
N PHE A 84 10.59 -14.49 1.16
CA PHE A 84 10.03 -13.55 2.14
C PHE A 84 9.30 -14.29 3.26
N LYS A 85 9.22 -13.63 4.40
CA LYS A 85 8.43 -14.06 5.55
C LYS A 85 7.77 -12.85 6.20
N ARG A 86 6.71 -13.08 6.97
CA ARG A 86 6.09 -12.04 7.79
C ARG A 86 7.06 -11.56 8.87
N VAL A 87 7.06 -10.25 9.10
CA VAL A 87 7.81 -9.64 10.20
C VAL A 87 6.96 -9.74 11.46
N ARG A 88 7.45 -10.50 12.46
CA ARG A 88 6.83 -10.65 13.78
C ARG A 88 7.91 -10.72 14.86
N PRO A 89 7.77 -10.03 16.01
CA PRO A 89 6.73 -9.03 16.31
C PRO A 89 6.84 -7.81 15.38
N GLU A 90 5.86 -6.90 15.46
CA GLU A 90 5.86 -5.66 14.68
C GLU A 90 7.21 -4.93 14.78
N ARG A 91 7.68 -4.40 13.66
CA ARG A 91 8.98 -3.74 13.56
C ARG A 91 8.92 -2.50 12.70
N TRP A 92 9.36 -1.39 13.26
CA TRP A 92 9.59 -0.13 12.57
C TRP A 92 11.06 -0.04 12.17
N ILE A 93 11.33 0.28 10.89
CA ILE A 93 12.71 0.48 10.41
C ILE A 93 13.10 1.96 10.37
N SER A 94 12.11 2.84 10.45
CA SER A 94 12.26 4.29 10.60
C SER A 94 11.15 4.82 11.52
N ARG A 95 10.91 6.14 11.52
CA ARG A 95 9.82 6.75 12.31
C ARG A 95 8.43 6.52 11.73
N SER A 96 8.34 6.26 10.44
CA SER A 96 7.08 6.18 9.67
C SER A 96 6.94 4.87 8.88
N GLN A 97 8.03 4.11 8.69
CA GLN A 97 8.02 2.87 7.92
C GLN A 97 7.88 1.63 8.81
N ARG A 98 6.71 1.00 8.72
CA ARG A 98 6.38 -0.26 9.42
C ARG A 98 6.66 -1.45 8.50
N ALA A 99 7.61 -2.31 8.86
CA ALA A 99 7.94 -3.49 8.06
C ALA A 99 6.91 -4.61 8.27
N ILE A 100 6.32 -5.08 7.18
CA ILE A 100 5.33 -6.18 7.18
C ILE A 100 5.91 -7.50 6.67
N LEU A 101 6.83 -7.44 5.70
CA LEU A 101 7.51 -8.61 5.15
C LEU A 101 9.02 -8.37 5.09
N GLU A 102 9.80 -9.43 5.19
CA GLU A 102 11.25 -9.34 5.00
C GLU A 102 11.83 -10.56 4.27
N SER A 103 12.89 -10.31 3.52
CA SER A 103 13.83 -11.31 3.02
C SER A 103 15.23 -11.01 3.58
N PRO A 104 16.27 -11.81 3.27
CA PRO A 104 17.64 -11.45 3.63
C PRO A 104 18.13 -10.12 3.02
N LEU A 105 17.51 -9.66 1.92
CA LEU A 105 17.99 -8.53 1.12
C LEU A 105 17.08 -7.28 1.19
N PHE A 106 15.81 -7.43 1.54
CA PHE A 106 14.80 -6.37 1.47
C PHE A 106 13.78 -6.44 2.62
N TYR A 107 13.22 -5.29 2.96
CA TYR A 107 11.94 -5.17 3.68
C TYR A 107 10.84 -4.80 2.68
N ILE A 108 9.60 -5.19 2.98
CA ILE A 108 8.42 -4.51 2.46
C ILE A 108 7.79 -3.76 3.63
N CYS A 109 7.64 -2.45 3.45
CA CYS A 109 7.18 -1.52 4.47
C CYS A 109 5.88 -0.85 4.06
N LEU A 110 5.12 -0.45 5.07
CA LEU A 110 3.95 0.40 4.94
C LEU A 110 4.28 1.76 5.53
N GLU A 111 3.97 2.83 4.79
CA GLU A 111 4.12 4.21 5.22
C GLU A 111 2.89 5.01 4.81
N ASP A 112 2.20 5.60 5.78
CA ASP A 112 1.05 6.48 5.56
C ASP A 112 1.54 7.87 5.11
N ASN A 113 0.92 8.42 4.06
CA ASN A 113 1.21 9.76 3.55
C ASN A 113 0.01 10.71 3.49
N GLU A 114 -0.94 10.58 4.43
CA GLU A 114 -2.16 11.40 4.58
C GLU A 114 -3.22 11.15 3.49
N TRP A 115 -2.80 10.81 2.27
CA TRP A 115 -3.69 10.63 1.11
C TRP A 115 -3.67 9.21 0.54
N SER A 116 -2.69 8.40 0.96
CA SER A 116 -2.53 7.03 0.51
C SER A 116 -1.63 6.25 1.47
N LEU A 117 -1.70 4.93 1.36
CA LEU A 117 -0.76 4.02 2.00
C LEU A 117 0.33 3.60 1.00
N ALA A 118 1.58 3.96 1.28
CA ALA A 118 2.73 3.55 0.49
C ALA A 118 3.15 2.12 0.85
N VAL A 119 3.27 1.26 -0.15
CA VAL A 119 3.83 -0.09 -0.06
C VAL A 119 5.22 -0.07 -0.67
N GLU A 120 6.24 -0.09 0.18
CA GLU A 120 7.62 0.20 -0.21
C GLU A 120 8.50 -1.05 -0.15
N LEU A 121 9.29 -1.27 -1.19
CA LEU A 121 10.39 -2.24 -1.19
C LEU A 121 11.68 -1.52 -0.79
N ILE A 122 12.16 -1.76 0.43
CA ILE A 122 13.32 -1.09 1.01
C ILE A 122 14.52 -2.03 1.03
N GLN A 123 15.68 -1.58 0.56
CA GLN A 123 16.88 -2.41 0.45
C GLN A 123 17.56 -2.52 1.83
N LYS A 124 17.98 -3.72 2.23
CA LYS A 124 18.74 -3.91 3.48
C LYS A 124 20.21 -3.55 3.29
N GLU A 125 20.81 -3.03 4.35
CA GLU A 125 22.26 -2.85 4.40
C GLU A 125 22.96 -4.19 4.68
N PRO A 126 24.08 -4.47 3.97
CA PRO A 126 24.89 -5.63 4.25
C PRO A 126 25.71 -5.44 5.53
N PRO A 127 26.16 -6.53 6.19
CA PRO A 127 27.17 -6.46 7.23
C PRO A 127 28.46 -5.77 6.74
N TRP A 128 29.27 -5.30 7.68
CA TRP A 128 30.55 -4.65 7.37
C TRP A 128 31.42 -5.51 6.43
N CYS A 129 32.05 -4.86 5.44
CA CYS A 129 32.84 -5.49 4.37
C CYS A 129 32.11 -6.48 3.45
N GLN A 130 30.77 -6.50 3.43
CA GLN A 130 29.99 -7.27 2.45
C GLN A 130 29.24 -6.33 1.49
N SER A 131 28.77 -6.87 0.36
CA SER A 131 27.94 -6.14 -0.59
C SER A 131 26.76 -7.00 -1.03
N TYR A 132 25.55 -6.44 -0.92
CA TYR A 132 24.33 -7.04 -1.47
C TYR A 132 24.00 -6.54 -2.88
N ALA A 133 24.77 -5.61 -3.44
CA ALA A 133 24.39 -4.89 -4.67
C ALA A 133 24.08 -5.82 -5.85
N GLY A 134 24.86 -6.87 -6.07
CA GLY A 134 24.62 -7.84 -7.15
C GLY A 134 23.42 -8.75 -6.92
N LEU A 135 23.11 -9.07 -5.66
CA LEU A 135 21.93 -9.87 -5.31
C LEU A 135 20.66 -9.02 -5.35
N GLN A 136 20.73 -7.78 -4.85
CA GLN A 136 19.64 -6.82 -4.87
C GLN A 136 19.29 -6.42 -6.30
N SER A 137 20.28 -6.11 -7.15
CA SER A 137 20.03 -5.76 -8.55
C SER A 137 19.31 -6.85 -9.33
N ARG A 138 19.66 -8.12 -9.07
CA ARG A 138 19.07 -9.27 -9.76
C ARG A 138 17.59 -9.49 -9.41
N HIS A 139 17.19 -9.17 -8.18
CA HIS A 139 15.87 -9.54 -7.66
C HIS A 139 14.89 -8.38 -7.57
N TYR A 140 15.39 -7.15 -7.39
CA TYR A 140 14.60 -5.94 -7.15
C TYR A 140 13.42 -5.76 -8.11
N GLN A 141 13.66 -5.85 -9.43
CA GLN A 141 12.60 -5.65 -10.43
C GLN A 141 11.52 -6.73 -10.35
N ALA A 142 11.90 -7.98 -10.04
CA ALA A 142 10.95 -9.06 -9.90
C ALA A 142 10.08 -8.87 -8.64
N TYR A 143 10.67 -8.42 -7.53
CA TYR A 143 9.93 -8.13 -6.31
C TYR A 143 8.98 -6.94 -6.48
N LEU A 144 9.40 -5.84 -7.12
CA LEU A 144 8.50 -4.72 -7.40
C LEU A 144 7.33 -5.12 -8.30
N LYS A 145 7.59 -5.85 -9.39
CA LYS A 145 6.51 -6.38 -10.25
C LYS A 145 5.60 -7.34 -9.49
N GLY A 146 6.15 -8.07 -8.52
CA GLY A 146 5.41 -8.87 -7.57
C GLY A 146 4.43 -8.04 -6.74
N ILE A 147 4.92 -6.95 -6.16
CA ILE A 147 4.11 -6.02 -5.36
C ILE A 147 2.99 -5.44 -6.22
N GLU A 148 3.32 -4.89 -7.39
CA GLU A 148 2.36 -4.37 -8.37
C GLU A 148 1.25 -5.38 -8.68
N LYS A 149 1.65 -6.60 -9.01
CA LYS A 149 0.70 -7.69 -9.34
C LYS A 149 -0.22 -8.00 -8.17
N CYS A 150 0.34 -8.24 -6.97
CA CYS A 150 -0.45 -8.64 -5.81
C CYS A 150 -1.42 -7.54 -5.36
N LEU A 151 -1.02 -6.27 -5.47
CA LEU A 151 -1.91 -5.15 -5.20
C LEU A 151 -3.05 -5.04 -6.22
N LEU A 152 -2.75 -5.11 -7.52
CA LEU A 152 -3.75 -5.05 -8.59
C LEU A 152 -4.66 -6.29 -8.69
N ASP A 153 -4.31 -7.38 -8.01
CA ASP A 153 -5.18 -8.55 -7.91
C ASP A 153 -6.34 -8.27 -6.90
N ARG A 154 -6.19 -7.30 -5.97
CA ARG A 154 -7.23 -6.86 -5.01
C ARG A 154 -7.80 -5.47 -5.30
N LEU A 155 -7.01 -4.56 -5.86
CA LEU A 155 -7.36 -3.16 -6.06
C LEU A 155 -7.68 -2.87 -7.54
N PRO A 156 -8.60 -1.93 -7.84
CA PRO A 156 -8.89 -1.53 -9.22
C PRO A 156 -7.69 -0.85 -9.90
N SER A 157 -6.86 -0.19 -9.09
CA SER A 157 -5.71 0.57 -9.52
C SER A 157 -4.74 0.77 -8.36
N ILE A 158 -3.51 1.19 -8.68
CA ILE A 158 -2.53 1.66 -7.70
C ILE A 158 -1.88 2.96 -8.17
N GLY A 159 -1.41 3.75 -7.22
CA GLY A 159 -0.57 4.91 -7.49
C GLY A 159 0.88 4.50 -7.78
N THR A 160 1.55 5.28 -8.63
CA THR A 160 2.97 5.15 -8.94
C THR A 160 3.67 6.47 -8.66
N TYR A 161 4.85 6.39 -8.04
CA TYR A 161 5.71 7.56 -7.86
C TYR A 161 6.44 7.89 -9.17
N LYS A 162 6.26 9.10 -9.70
CA LYS A 162 7.10 9.63 -10.79
C LYS A 162 8.02 10.75 -10.30
N SER A 163 7.51 11.67 -9.49
CA SER A 163 8.29 12.74 -8.85
C SER A 163 7.54 13.34 -7.66
N ALA A 164 8.18 14.26 -6.95
CA ALA A 164 7.58 15.04 -5.87
C ALA A 164 6.27 15.76 -6.27
N TRP A 165 6.03 15.98 -7.57
CA TRP A 165 4.85 16.70 -8.09
C TRP A 165 4.06 15.88 -9.11
N THR A 166 4.43 14.63 -9.35
CA THR A 166 3.77 13.80 -10.36
C THR A 166 3.62 12.39 -9.82
N SER A 167 2.37 11.99 -9.59
CA SER A 167 1.98 10.60 -9.46
C SER A 167 1.41 10.12 -10.79
N GLY A 168 1.51 8.82 -11.04
CA GLY A 168 0.74 8.15 -12.09
C GLY A 168 -0.24 7.17 -11.46
N ARG A 169 -1.22 6.71 -12.22
CA ARG A 169 -2.12 5.62 -11.84
C ARG A 169 -1.87 4.45 -12.78
N LEU A 170 -1.88 3.24 -12.25
CA LEU A 170 -1.70 2.01 -13.01
C LEU A 170 -2.89 1.10 -12.73
N THR A 171 -3.52 0.61 -13.78
CA THR A 171 -4.70 -0.26 -13.73
C THR A 171 -4.37 -1.68 -14.20
N ARG A 172 -5.23 -2.63 -13.87
CA ARG A 172 -5.08 -4.02 -14.33
C ARG A 172 -5.08 -4.16 -15.86
N ALA A 173 -5.80 -3.29 -16.57
CA ALA A 173 -5.85 -3.29 -18.03
C ALA A 173 -4.50 -2.90 -18.65
N GLU A 174 -3.83 -1.90 -18.08
CA GLU A 174 -2.53 -1.39 -18.55
C GLU A 174 -1.38 -2.38 -18.32
N ARG A 175 -1.55 -3.37 -17.43
CA ARG A 175 -0.61 -4.48 -17.20
C ARG A 175 -0.56 -5.50 -18.35
N SER A 176 -1.58 -5.53 -19.21
CA SER A 176 -1.73 -6.55 -20.26
C SER A 176 -1.24 -6.10 -21.65
N ALA A 177 -0.68 -4.89 -21.76
CA ALA A 177 -0.09 -4.33 -22.98
C ALA A 177 1.44 -4.44 -22.97
#